data_AF-A0A6U9Z5P4-F1
#
_entry.id   AF-A0A6U9Z5P4-F1
#
_cell.length_a   1.000
_cell.length_b   1.000
_cell.length_c   1.000
_cell.angle_alpha   90.00
_cell.angle_beta   90.00
_cell.angle_gamma   90.00
#
_symmetry.space_group_name_H-M   'P 1'
#
loop_
_entity.id
_entity.type
_entity.pdbx_description
1 polymer ?
#
loop_
_entity_poly.entity_id
_entity_poly.type
_entity_poly.pdbx_seq_one_letter_code
_entity_poly.pdbx_strand_id
1 'polypeptide(L)'
;MTKMSWLVFGTTIVATINPLVCSGFAIGRNRPNVSTEKATSHVKGSYNTLRRFPHRRIHSSQSQLFATLKESNDRMLPSSVYSTIEEGKIAVVPNFLNEADILPLRQDAQQLWLDKRFSTDALAGYGSKGSFDPTKDRAVLKLTNWKRTDYGNFGLRSNTFGKLMAAVRQELAMNLNRPQLAAPNSAAVNKYGIGSTEISYTRFGPGAFLKRHVDEHHEELKGRDGWMQPTRRSISWLIYLNEPDWNSCRDGGQLRCFERTRRPFGRIGATTGGDLQIGWLTASADGEIPVYLDAKNHDHGECAMYFLERHGSRVYITKSFRNNPILYVEGSEQLVKKVLIKSPDIASRFRLIEPPKSKLNDFIRGNDAYLGQGEPSRNIIEEELEDVDPLGGTLVLFDSVSLPHEVLATRNNRERWACSGWYHEDQQEIGFT
;
A
#
# COMPACT_ATOMS: atom_id res chain seq x y z
N MET A 1 -42.45 -47.73 -20.58
CA MET A 1 -43.53 -46.72 -20.56
C MET A 1 -43.44 -45.93 -19.27
N THR A 2 -42.97 -44.68 -19.41
CA THR A 2 -43.23 -43.49 -18.57
C THR A 2 -43.60 -43.66 -17.10
N LYS A 3 -42.69 -43.27 -16.21
CA LYS A 3 -43.03 -42.74 -14.87
C LYS A 3 -42.66 -41.26 -14.82
N MET A 4 -43.69 -40.42 -14.85
CA MET A 4 -43.65 -39.00 -14.47
C MET A 4 -43.31 -38.88 -12.99
N SER A 5 -42.36 -38.01 -12.65
CA SER A 5 -42.16 -37.49 -11.30
C SER A 5 -42.44 -35.99 -11.32
N TRP A 6 -43.30 -35.56 -10.40
CA TRP A 6 -43.75 -34.19 -10.23
C TRP A 6 -42.71 -33.38 -9.44
N LEU A 7 -42.38 -32.19 -9.94
CA LEU A 7 -41.69 -31.16 -9.16
C LEU A 7 -42.66 -30.55 -8.15
N VAL A 8 -42.25 -30.48 -6.88
CA VAL A 8 -42.83 -29.60 -5.87
C VAL A 8 -41.80 -28.51 -5.55
N PHE A 9 -42.16 -27.27 -5.79
CA PHE A 9 -41.37 -26.08 -5.47
C PHE A 9 -41.36 -25.87 -3.95
N GLY A 10 -40.15 -25.82 -3.36
CA GLY A 10 -39.94 -25.48 -1.95
C GLY A 10 -39.86 -23.98 -1.73
N THR A 11 -40.70 -23.49 -0.83
CA THR A 11 -40.80 -22.11 -0.36
C THR A 11 -39.65 -21.78 0.60
N THR A 12 -38.86 -20.74 0.32
CA THR A 12 -37.81 -20.25 1.23
C THR A 12 -38.42 -19.34 2.29
N ILE A 13 -38.35 -19.74 3.55
CA ILE A 13 -38.72 -18.93 4.72
C ILE A 13 -37.56 -17.98 5.04
N VAL A 14 -37.84 -16.68 5.05
CA VAL A 14 -36.93 -15.62 5.52
C VAL A 14 -37.09 -15.49 7.03
N ALA A 15 -36.05 -15.81 7.79
CA ALA A 15 -35.99 -15.55 9.23
C ALA A 15 -35.48 -14.12 9.48
N THR A 16 -36.36 -13.27 9.98
CA THR A 16 -36.04 -11.95 10.55
C THR A 16 -35.49 -12.10 11.95
N ILE A 17 -34.29 -11.56 12.22
CA ILE A 17 -33.73 -11.46 13.57
C ILE A 17 -33.82 -9.99 14.00
N ASN A 18 -34.59 -9.73 15.05
CA ASN A 18 -34.67 -8.43 15.74
C ASN A 18 -33.48 -8.25 16.69
N PRO A 19 -32.94 -7.04 16.85
CA PRO A 19 -31.88 -6.76 17.81
C PRO A 19 -32.46 -6.57 19.22
N LEU A 20 -31.93 -7.33 20.18
CA LEU A 20 -32.20 -7.13 21.59
C LEU A 20 -31.26 -6.07 22.18
N VAL A 21 -31.91 -5.18 22.93
CA VAL A 21 -31.40 -4.11 23.79
C VAL A 21 -30.63 -4.68 24.97
N CYS A 22 -29.49 -4.07 25.31
CA CYS A 22 -28.97 -4.04 26.69
C CYS A 22 -28.34 -2.69 27.01
N SER A 23 -28.99 -1.97 27.93
CA SER A 23 -28.47 -0.93 28.85
C SER A 23 -27.07 -1.27 29.37
N GLY A 24 -26.10 -0.36 29.54
CA GLY A 24 -26.13 0.96 30.17
C GLY A 24 -25.39 0.86 31.51
N PHE A 25 -24.29 1.59 31.74
CA PHE A 25 -23.80 1.94 33.09
C PHE A 25 -22.83 3.12 33.08
N ALA A 26 -22.82 3.78 34.23
CA ALA A 26 -22.53 5.18 34.49
C ALA A 26 -21.06 5.60 34.53
N ILE A 27 -20.91 6.91 34.35
CA ILE A 27 -19.73 7.74 34.54
C ILE A 27 -19.38 7.82 36.03
N GLY A 28 -18.15 7.44 36.40
CA GLY A 28 -17.58 7.63 37.72
C GLY A 28 -16.27 8.41 37.64
N ARG A 29 -16.32 9.70 38.02
CA ARG A 29 -15.15 10.54 38.29
C ARG A 29 -14.45 10.03 39.55
N ASN A 30 -13.13 9.90 39.53
CA ASN A 30 -12.31 10.00 40.73
C ASN A 30 -10.92 10.55 40.38
N ARG A 31 -10.62 11.72 40.95
CA ARG A 31 -9.27 12.28 41.10
C ARG A 31 -8.60 11.61 42.30
N PRO A 32 -7.27 11.57 42.33
CA PRO A 32 -6.55 11.85 43.57
C PRO A 32 -5.61 13.04 43.43
N ASN A 33 -5.73 13.95 44.38
CA ASN A 33 -4.66 14.84 44.82
C ASN A 33 -3.65 14.01 45.60
N VAL A 34 -2.35 14.13 45.28
CA VAL A 34 -1.27 13.98 46.27
C VAL A 34 -0.18 15.00 45.96
N SER A 35 0.03 15.85 46.96
CA SER A 35 1.10 16.81 47.16
C SER A 35 2.43 16.15 47.57
N THR A 36 3.47 16.99 47.71
CA THR A 36 4.80 16.80 48.34
C THR A 36 5.92 16.40 47.39
N GLU A 37 7.17 16.84 47.50
CA GLU A 37 7.84 17.89 48.30
C GLU A 37 9.21 18.11 47.64
N LYS A 38 9.80 19.29 47.84
CA LYS A 38 11.21 19.55 47.56
C LYS A 38 12.07 18.80 48.58
N ALA A 39 13.13 18.14 48.14
CA ALA A 39 14.30 17.90 48.98
C ALA A 39 15.59 17.88 48.14
N THR A 40 16.42 18.88 48.38
CA THR A 40 17.85 18.94 48.08
C THR A 40 18.62 18.00 49.00
N SER A 41 19.62 17.26 48.49
CA SER A 41 20.78 16.89 49.30
C SER A 41 22.04 16.68 48.46
N HIS A 42 23.08 17.40 48.85
CA HIS A 42 24.48 17.17 48.54
C HIS A 42 24.99 15.93 49.31
N VAL A 43 25.75 15.04 48.66
CA VAL A 43 26.82 14.28 49.32
C VAL A 43 28.00 14.09 48.36
N LYS A 44 29.20 14.29 48.92
CA LYS A 44 30.53 14.25 48.31
C LYS A 44 31.02 12.81 48.08
N GLY A 45 31.76 12.64 46.97
CA GLY A 45 33.09 12.02 46.90
C GLY A 45 33.28 10.56 47.30
N SER A 46 33.76 9.74 46.36
CA SER A 46 34.90 8.87 46.63
C SER A 46 35.65 8.52 45.35
N TYR A 47 36.98 8.58 45.44
CA TYR A 47 37.95 8.27 44.41
C TYR A 47 38.00 6.76 44.18
N ASN A 48 37.98 6.32 42.93
CA ASN A 48 38.48 5.00 42.56
C ASN A 48 39.30 5.07 41.27
N THR A 49 40.55 4.64 41.43
CA THR A 49 41.61 4.51 40.44
C THR A 49 41.28 3.39 39.46
N LEU A 50 41.06 3.73 38.19
CA LEU A 50 40.94 2.76 37.11
C LEU A 50 42.12 2.84 36.14
N ARG A 51 42.77 1.69 36.02
CA ARG A 51 43.86 1.36 35.10
C ARG A 51 43.51 1.75 33.67
N ARG A 52 44.40 2.53 33.03
CA ARG A 52 44.38 2.81 31.59
C ARG A 52 44.72 1.52 30.83
N PHE A 53 43.72 0.94 30.17
CA PHE A 53 43.93 0.10 28.99
C PHE A 53 43.82 0.98 27.74
N PRO A 54 44.60 0.74 26.68
CA PRO A 54 44.55 1.55 25.47
C PRO A 54 43.23 1.31 24.76
N HIS A 55 42.33 2.29 24.80
CA HIS A 55 41.19 2.37 23.91
C HIS A 55 41.69 2.51 22.47
N ARG A 56 41.65 1.41 21.73
CA ARG A 56 41.65 1.42 20.28
C ARG A 56 40.39 2.19 19.87
N ARG A 57 40.56 3.42 19.36
CA ARG A 57 39.49 4.19 18.73
C ARG A 57 38.89 3.35 17.62
N ILE A 58 37.75 2.74 17.87
CA ILE A 58 36.84 2.35 16.81
C ILE A 58 36.34 3.68 16.27
N HIS A 59 36.82 4.07 15.09
CA HIS A 59 36.20 5.15 14.34
C HIS A 59 34.75 4.75 14.15
N SER A 60 33.83 5.43 14.85
CA SER A 60 32.42 5.33 14.55
C SER A 60 32.26 5.86 13.12
N SER A 61 31.94 4.98 12.19
CA SER A 61 31.38 5.37 10.91
C SER A 61 30.10 6.15 11.19
N GLN A 62 30.21 7.47 11.31
CA GLN A 62 29.04 8.34 11.22
C GLN A 62 28.36 7.98 9.90
N SER A 63 27.09 7.56 9.98
CA SER A 63 26.29 7.18 8.83
C SER A 63 26.39 8.24 7.74
N GLN A 64 26.87 7.87 6.54
CA GLN A 64 26.98 8.76 5.38
C GLN A 64 25.61 9.27 4.89
N LEU A 65 24.51 8.69 5.38
CA LEU A 65 23.14 9.16 5.18
C LEU A 65 22.92 10.68 5.29
N PHE A 66 23.66 11.39 6.14
CA PHE A 66 23.57 12.86 6.25
C PHE A 66 24.63 13.62 5.43
N ALA A 67 25.72 12.98 5.03
CA ALA A 67 26.74 13.61 4.20
C ALA A 67 26.25 13.79 2.75
N THR A 68 25.42 12.86 2.26
CA THR A 68 24.75 12.97 0.95
C THR A 68 23.68 14.08 0.91
N LEU A 69 23.19 14.54 2.07
CA LEU A 69 22.12 15.56 2.14
C LEU A 69 22.64 17.00 2.24
N LYS A 70 23.95 17.23 2.39
CA LYS A 70 24.49 18.54 2.79
C LYS A 70 25.37 19.28 1.78
N GLU A 71 25.71 18.68 0.63
CA GLU A 71 26.70 19.30 -0.27
C GLU A 71 26.28 19.56 -1.72
N SER A 72 25.00 19.44 -2.09
CA SER A 72 24.58 19.95 -3.39
C SER A 72 23.11 20.38 -3.42
N ASN A 73 22.81 21.32 -4.32
CA ASN A 73 21.45 21.58 -4.81
C ASN A 73 20.87 20.37 -5.59
N ASP A 74 21.37 19.15 -5.36
CA ASP A 74 20.97 17.95 -6.09
C ASP A 74 19.69 17.36 -5.50
N ARG A 75 18.76 17.08 -6.41
CA ARG A 75 17.55 16.30 -6.16
C ARG A 75 17.92 14.93 -5.58
N MET A 76 17.21 14.46 -4.55
CA MET A 76 17.42 13.11 -4.00
C MET A 76 16.99 12.02 -4.99
N LEU A 77 16.02 12.33 -5.86
CA LEU A 77 15.50 11.43 -6.87
C LEU A 77 15.82 11.94 -8.29
N PRO A 78 16.23 11.06 -9.21
CA PRO A 78 16.37 11.41 -10.62
C PRO A 78 15.06 11.96 -11.19
N SER A 79 15.13 12.95 -12.09
CA SER A 79 13.94 13.53 -12.72
C SER A 79 13.05 12.52 -13.44
N SER A 80 13.61 11.41 -13.93
CA SER A 80 12.87 10.32 -14.57
C SER A 80 11.86 9.66 -13.63
N VAL A 81 12.11 9.65 -12.32
CA VAL A 81 11.21 9.06 -11.32
C VAL A 81 9.82 9.71 -11.41
N TYR A 82 9.76 11.03 -11.56
CA TYR A 82 8.49 11.75 -11.60
C TYR A 82 7.68 11.43 -12.85
N SER A 83 8.32 11.50 -14.02
CA SER A 83 7.67 11.14 -15.28
C SER A 83 7.23 9.69 -15.31
N THR A 84 8.03 8.75 -14.77
CA THR A 84 7.67 7.34 -14.70
C THR A 84 6.42 7.12 -13.83
N ILE A 85 6.35 7.77 -12.65
CA ILE A 85 5.16 7.71 -11.79
C ILE A 85 3.96 8.33 -12.51
N GLU A 86 4.09 9.50 -13.14
CA GLU A 86 3.00 10.16 -13.88
C GLU A 86 2.50 9.34 -15.07
N GLU A 87 3.35 8.47 -15.64
CA GLU A 87 3.00 7.52 -16.69
C GLU A 87 2.26 6.27 -16.18
N GLY A 88 2.11 6.11 -14.86
CA GLY A 88 1.46 4.95 -14.25
C GLY A 88 2.35 3.71 -14.22
N LYS A 89 3.66 3.94 -14.15
CA LYS A 89 4.71 2.91 -14.17
C LYS A 89 5.45 2.86 -12.85
N ILE A 90 6.23 1.80 -12.63
CA ILE A 90 7.09 1.68 -11.46
C ILE A 90 8.41 2.44 -11.66
N ALA A 91 8.68 3.42 -10.81
CA ALA A 91 9.98 4.08 -10.77
C ALA A 91 10.94 3.26 -9.90
N VAL A 92 12.09 2.88 -10.47
CA VAL A 92 13.13 2.09 -9.80
C VAL A 92 14.40 2.92 -9.66
N VAL A 93 14.90 3.07 -8.44
CA VAL A 93 16.14 3.77 -8.11
C VAL A 93 17.10 2.78 -7.47
N PRO A 94 17.98 2.14 -8.26
CA PRO A 94 18.96 1.19 -7.74
C PRO A 94 19.99 1.91 -6.87
N ASN A 95 20.52 1.22 -5.86
CA ASN A 95 21.52 1.77 -4.93
C ASN A 95 21.10 3.08 -4.27
N PHE A 96 19.79 3.27 -4.04
CA PHE A 96 19.29 4.44 -3.30
C PHE A 96 19.86 4.49 -1.88
N LEU A 97 19.96 3.32 -1.23
CA LEU A 97 20.82 3.11 -0.07
C LEU A 97 22.02 2.25 -0.46
N ASN A 98 23.18 2.55 0.10
CA ASN A 98 24.36 1.69 0.01
C ASN A 98 24.32 0.57 1.07
N GLU A 99 25.20 -0.43 0.95
CA GLU A 99 25.24 -1.57 1.89
C GLU A 99 25.49 -1.17 3.35
N ALA A 100 26.26 -0.10 3.61
CA ALA A 100 26.51 0.37 4.97
C ALA A 100 25.24 0.94 5.64
N ASP A 101 24.31 1.47 4.85
CA ASP A 101 23.03 1.98 5.32
C ASP A 101 21.94 0.89 5.39
N ILE A 102 22.00 -0.11 4.49
CA ILE A 102 21.06 -1.24 4.46
C ILE A 102 21.31 -2.22 5.61
N LEU A 103 22.57 -2.57 5.86
CA LEU A 103 22.93 -3.64 6.81
C LEU A 103 22.33 -3.41 8.21
N PRO A 104 22.40 -2.22 8.81
CA PRO A 104 21.76 -1.97 10.11
C PRO A 104 20.23 -2.11 10.08
N LEU A 105 19.57 -1.72 8.99
CA LEU A 105 18.11 -1.87 8.83
C LEU A 105 17.72 -3.34 8.69
N ARG A 106 18.49 -4.11 7.90
CA ARG A 106 18.31 -5.56 7.72
C ARG A 106 18.45 -6.29 9.06
N GLN A 107 19.50 -6.00 9.81
CA GLN A 107 19.75 -6.60 11.13
C GLN A 107 18.64 -6.26 12.14
N ASP A 108 18.18 -5.00 12.16
CA ASP A 108 17.07 -4.60 13.02
C ASP A 108 15.78 -5.37 12.68
N ALA A 109 15.43 -5.46 11.39
CA ALA A 109 14.25 -6.20 10.94
C ALA A 109 14.34 -7.70 11.30
N GLN A 110 15.49 -8.33 11.05
CA GLN A 110 15.72 -9.74 11.36
C GLN A 110 15.69 -10.01 12.87
N GLN A 111 16.27 -9.14 13.70
CA GLN A 111 16.22 -9.29 15.15
C GLN A 111 14.80 -9.14 15.68
N LEU A 112 14.04 -8.14 15.20
CA LEU A 112 12.64 -7.95 15.59
C LEU A 112 11.74 -9.12 15.17
N TRP A 113 12.10 -9.81 14.10
CA TRP A 113 11.46 -11.05 13.69
C TRP A 113 11.76 -12.20 14.67
N LEU A 114 13.03 -12.40 15.04
CA LEU A 114 13.42 -13.39 16.06
C LEU A 114 12.74 -13.12 17.42
N ASP A 115 12.56 -11.84 17.75
CA ASP A 115 11.86 -11.37 18.95
C ASP A 115 10.32 -11.48 18.84
N LYS A 116 9.80 -12.04 17.74
CA LYS A 116 8.37 -12.26 17.47
C LYS A 116 7.54 -10.97 17.53
N ARG A 117 8.10 -9.85 17.04
CA ARG A 117 7.41 -8.54 17.01
C ARG A 117 6.56 -8.30 15.78
N PHE A 118 6.73 -9.13 14.75
CA PHE A 118 5.93 -9.06 13.54
C PHE A 118 4.55 -9.69 13.76
N SER A 119 3.56 -9.18 13.04
CA SER A 119 2.26 -9.84 12.88
C SER A 119 2.23 -10.52 11.52
N THR A 120 1.80 -11.77 11.48
CA THR A 120 1.57 -12.47 10.22
C THR A 120 0.29 -11.99 9.56
N ASP A 121 0.38 -11.77 8.25
CA ASP A 121 -0.73 -11.27 7.46
C ASP A 121 -1.24 -12.40 6.57
N ALA A 122 -2.43 -12.91 6.87
CA ALA A 122 -3.07 -14.00 6.13
C ALA A 122 -3.48 -13.61 4.69
N LEU A 123 -3.21 -12.37 4.27
CA LEU A 123 -3.42 -11.90 2.88
C LEU A 123 -2.39 -12.45 1.89
N ALA A 124 -1.22 -12.91 2.34
CA ALA A 124 -0.32 -13.72 1.51
C ALA A 124 -0.88 -15.14 1.49
N GLY A 125 -1.53 -15.52 0.38
CA GLY A 125 -2.21 -16.79 0.28
C GLY A 125 -1.22 -17.96 0.38
N TYR A 126 -1.35 -18.80 1.41
CA TYR A 126 -0.95 -20.18 1.28
C TYR A 126 -1.84 -20.88 0.25
N GLY A 127 -1.20 -21.74 -0.57
CA GLY A 127 -1.84 -22.61 -1.54
C GLY A 127 -3.00 -23.40 -0.91
N SER A 128 -4.01 -23.65 -1.73
CA SER A 128 -5.39 -24.08 -1.44
C SER A 128 -5.62 -25.29 -0.51
N LYS A 129 -4.62 -25.85 0.18
CA LYS A 129 -4.74 -27.05 1.04
C LYS A 129 -3.81 -27.10 2.28
N GLY A 130 -3.00 -26.08 2.57
CA GLY A 130 -2.05 -26.11 3.71
C GLY A 130 -2.59 -25.46 5.00
N SER A 131 -2.15 -25.95 6.16
CA SER A 131 -2.33 -25.24 7.45
C SER A 131 -1.45 -23.99 7.49
N PHE A 132 -2.00 -22.85 7.91
CA PHE A 132 -1.28 -21.59 8.14
C PHE A 132 0.06 -21.81 8.86
N ASP A 133 1.15 -21.37 8.24
CA ASP A 133 2.51 -21.50 8.78
C ASP A 133 3.12 -20.09 8.93
N PRO A 134 3.05 -19.50 10.14
CA PRO A 134 3.54 -18.16 10.38
C PRO A 134 5.01 -17.96 10.00
N THR A 135 5.79 -19.04 9.94
CA THR A 135 7.21 -18.98 9.59
C THR A 135 7.45 -18.89 8.10
N LYS A 136 6.50 -19.29 7.27
CA LYS A 136 6.64 -19.26 5.81
C LYS A 136 5.85 -18.13 5.17
N ASP A 137 4.85 -17.60 5.86
CA ASP A 137 3.98 -16.54 5.37
C ASP A 137 4.62 -15.15 5.36
N ARG A 138 3.90 -14.20 4.73
CA ARG A 138 4.18 -12.78 4.85
C ARG A 138 3.94 -12.33 6.29
N ALA A 139 4.91 -11.61 6.82
CA ALA A 139 4.83 -10.99 8.13
C ALA A 139 5.18 -9.51 8.03
N VAL A 140 4.53 -8.68 8.85
CA VAL A 140 4.68 -7.24 8.84
C VAL A 140 4.91 -6.72 10.26
N LEU A 141 5.97 -5.93 10.46
CA LEU A 141 6.12 -5.08 11.64
C LEU A 141 5.34 -3.80 11.38
N LYS A 142 4.09 -3.76 11.86
CA LYS A 142 3.17 -2.64 11.66
C LYS A 142 3.69 -1.34 12.29
N LEU A 143 3.19 -0.21 11.80
CA LEU A 143 3.59 1.13 12.24
C LEU A 143 3.54 1.34 13.77
N THR A 144 2.54 0.76 14.44
CA THR A 144 2.41 0.83 15.91
C THR A 144 3.64 0.23 16.60
N ASN A 145 4.13 -0.92 16.13
CA ASN A 145 5.33 -1.57 16.63
C ASN A 145 6.60 -0.89 16.11
N TRP A 146 6.60 -0.38 14.87
CA TRP A 146 7.70 0.41 14.31
C TRP A 146 8.08 1.59 15.21
N LYS A 147 7.07 2.30 15.73
CA LYS A 147 7.20 3.49 16.58
C LYS A 147 7.55 3.20 18.05
N ARG A 148 7.64 1.93 18.45
CA ARG A 148 7.99 1.57 19.83
C ARG A 148 9.46 1.87 20.13
N THR A 149 9.69 2.70 21.14
CA THR A 149 11.02 3.11 21.58
C THR A 149 11.78 1.98 22.26
N ASP A 150 11.07 1.00 22.81
CA ASP A 150 11.60 -0.19 23.46
C ASP A 150 11.92 -1.35 22.50
N TYR A 151 11.69 -1.18 21.18
CA TYR A 151 11.88 -2.23 20.18
C TYR A 151 13.12 -1.95 19.33
N GLY A 152 14.03 -2.92 19.26
CA GLY A 152 15.18 -2.91 18.35
C GLY A 152 15.94 -1.58 18.35
N ASN A 153 16.43 -1.17 17.18
CA ASN A 153 17.09 0.09 16.96
C ASN A 153 16.09 1.20 16.57
N PHE A 154 15.29 1.64 17.55
CA PHE A 154 14.33 2.72 17.33
C PHE A 154 14.96 4.00 16.78
N GLY A 155 16.19 4.34 17.20
CA GLY A 155 16.90 5.53 16.72
C GLY A 155 17.17 5.48 15.21
N LEU A 156 17.63 4.34 14.71
CA LEU A 156 17.82 4.10 13.28
C LEU A 156 16.49 4.24 12.51
N ARG A 157 15.42 3.59 12.98
CA ARG A 157 14.12 3.62 12.31
C ARG A 157 13.48 5.01 12.29
N SER A 158 13.52 5.73 13.41
CA SER A 158 12.80 7.00 13.57
C SER A 158 13.63 8.21 13.14
N ASN A 159 14.85 8.35 13.67
CA ASN A 159 15.64 9.58 13.54
C ASN A 159 16.49 9.61 12.28
N THR A 160 16.79 8.44 11.72
CA THR A 160 17.60 8.34 10.50
C THR A 160 16.71 8.00 9.32
N PHE A 161 16.19 6.78 9.25
CA PHE A 161 15.42 6.31 8.10
C PHE A 161 14.08 7.06 7.94
N GLY A 162 13.35 7.28 9.03
CA GLY A 162 12.10 8.05 9.00
C GLY A 162 12.28 9.47 8.46
N LYS A 163 13.38 10.16 8.80
CA LYS A 163 13.68 11.50 8.28
C LYS A 163 14.04 11.48 6.80
N LEU A 164 14.79 10.48 6.34
CA LEU A 164 15.08 10.29 4.92
C LEU A 164 13.77 10.14 4.12
N MET A 165 12.89 9.23 4.55
CA MET A 165 11.62 9.01 3.84
C MET A 165 10.69 10.22 3.94
N ALA A 166 10.78 11.03 5.00
CA ALA A 166 10.07 12.31 5.07
C ALA A 166 10.59 13.33 4.05
N ALA A 167 11.90 13.35 3.76
CA ALA A 167 12.50 14.21 2.73
C ALA A 167 12.13 13.76 1.31
N VAL A 168 12.18 12.45 1.03
CA VAL A 168 11.69 11.86 -0.24
C VAL A 168 10.25 12.31 -0.53
N ARG A 169 9.37 12.27 0.47
CA ARG A 169 7.98 12.74 0.33
C ARG A 169 7.88 14.23 -0.04
N GLN A 170 8.69 15.09 0.58
CA GLN A 170 8.68 16.52 0.27
C GLN A 170 9.06 16.76 -1.20
N GLU A 171 10.08 16.05 -1.65
CA GLU A 171 10.53 16.11 -3.04
C GLU A 171 9.46 15.60 -4.02
N LEU A 172 8.81 14.47 -3.71
CA LEU A 172 7.68 13.95 -4.50
C LEU A 172 6.49 14.93 -4.54
N ALA A 173 6.14 15.55 -3.42
CA ALA A 173 5.03 16.51 -3.34
C ALA A 173 5.24 17.70 -4.30
N MET A 174 6.48 18.20 -4.37
CA MET A 174 6.84 19.30 -5.26
C MET A 174 6.87 18.87 -6.73
N ASN A 175 7.59 17.79 -7.03
CA ASN A 175 7.87 17.42 -8.42
C ASN A 175 6.73 16.67 -9.12
N LEU A 176 5.83 16.00 -8.38
CA LEU A 176 4.60 15.41 -8.93
C LEU A 176 3.41 16.38 -8.91
N ASN A 177 3.63 17.64 -8.49
CA ASN A 177 2.56 18.62 -8.28
C ASN A 177 1.40 18.03 -7.43
N ARG A 178 1.77 17.45 -6.29
CA ARG A 178 0.88 16.84 -5.29
C ARG A 178 1.14 17.48 -3.90
N PRO A 179 0.82 18.77 -3.71
CA PRO A 179 1.17 19.49 -2.48
C PRO A 179 0.54 18.90 -1.21
N GLN A 180 -0.60 18.20 -1.33
CA GLN A 180 -1.26 17.54 -0.20
C GLN A 180 -0.43 16.40 0.39
N LEU A 181 0.47 15.79 -0.38
CA LEU A 181 1.45 14.83 0.16
C LEU A 181 2.30 15.45 1.26
N ALA A 182 2.58 16.76 1.19
CA ALA A 182 3.46 17.49 2.10
C ALA A 182 2.73 18.48 3.05
N ALA A 183 1.40 18.56 2.98
CA ALA A 183 0.63 19.54 3.74
C ALA A 183 0.87 19.39 5.26
N PRO A 184 1.32 20.46 5.96
CA PRO A 184 1.78 20.35 7.35
C PRO A 184 0.65 20.12 8.37
N ASN A 185 -0.59 20.47 8.01
CA ASN A 185 -1.77 20.37 8.88
C ASN A 185 -2.81 19.38 8.33
N SER A 186 -2.37 18.38 7.55
CA SER A 186 -3.26 17.40 6.95
C SER A 186 -3.68 16.31 7.95
N ALA A 187 -4.81 15.65 7.69
CA ALA A 187 -5.22 14.48 8.45
C ALA A 187 -4.15 13.37 8.41
N ALA A 188 -3.41 13.28 7.30
CA ALA A 188 -2.26 12.39 7.16
C ALA A 188 -1.13 12.71 8.14
N VAL A 189 -0.76 13.98 8.33
CA VAL A 189 0.23 14.37 9.34
C VAL A 189 -0.27 14.05 10.73
N ASN A 190 -1.53 14.35 11.04
CA ASN A 190 -2.10 14.08 12.35
C ASN A 190 -2.09 12.59 12.71
N LYS A 191 -2.38 11.73 11.74
CA LYS A 191 -2.45 10.27 11.95
C LYS A 191 -1.07 9.60 11.98
N TYR A 192 -0.18 9.96 11.06
CA TYR A 192 1.09 9.24 10.87
C TYR A 192 2.30 10.00 11.44
N GLY A 193 2.15 11.27 11.80
CA GLY A 193 3.21 12.14 12.31
C GLY A 193 3.94 12.91 11.20
N ILE A 194 5.00 13.62 11.58
CA ILE A 194 5.86 14.37 10.66
C ILE A 194 6.40 13.39 9.61
N GLY A 195 5.95 13.55 8.36
CA GLY A 195 6.28 12.63 7.27
C GLY A 195 5.07 11.94 6.63
N SER A 196 3.87 12.00 7.22
CA SER A 196 2.62 11.45 6.64
C SER A 196 2.76 10.05 6.03
N THR A 197 3.61 9.23 6.63
CA THR A 197 4.05 7.95 6.06
C THR A 197 3.60 6.80 6.94
N GLU A 198 2.78 5.92 6.39
CA GLU A 198 2.65 4.58 6.92
C GLU A 198 3.95 3.84 6.59
N ILE A 199 4.63 3.30 7.61
CA ILE A 199 5.94 2.66 7.45
C ILE A 199 6.01 1.35 8.24
N SER A 200 6.64 0.35 7.64
CA SER A 200 6.73 -1.01 8.17
C SER A 200 7.99 -1.72 7.70
N TYR A 201 8.40 -2.76 8.43
CA TYR A 201 9.19 -3.84 7.84
C TYR A 201 8.26 -4.92 7.34
N THR A 202 8.55 -5.44 6.15
CA THR A 202 7.86 -6.59 5.57
C THR A 202 8.85 -7.72 5.33
N ARG A 203 8.44 -8.92 5.72
CA ARG A 203 9.14 -10.18 5.50
C ARG A 203 8.25 -11.10 4.67
N PHE A 204 8.80 -11.72 3.65
CA PHE A 204 8.23 -12.87 2.96
C PHE A 204 9.09 -14.08 3.28
N GLY A 205 8.53 -15.07 3.99
CA GLY A 205 9.21 -16.33 4.24
C GLY A 205 9.36 -17.18 2.97
N PRO A 206 10.00 -18.35 3.08
CA PRO A 206 10.16 -19.29 1.98
C PRO A 206 8.82 -19.69 1.32
N GLY A 207 8.71 -19.49 0.02
CA GLY A 207 7.51 -19.78 -0.76
C GLY A 207 6.39 -18.74 -0.64
N ALA A 208 6.51 -17.73 0.23
CA ALA A 208 5.51 -16.68 0.32
C ALA A 208 5.49 -15.82 -0.95
N PHE A 209 4.28 -15.40 -1.31
CA PHE A 209 3.97 -14.52 -2.41
C PHE A 209 2.80 -13.60 -2.01
N LEU A 210 2.54 -12.58 -2.81
CA LEU A 210 1.36 -11.73 -2.66
C LEU A 210 0.69 -11.63 -4.02
N LYS A 211 -0.60 -12.01 -4.10
CA LYS A 211 -1.35 -12.00 -5.36
C LYS A 211 -1.44 -10.58 -5.94
N ARG A 212 -1.70 -10.48 -7.26
CA ARG A 212 -2.00 -9.20 -7.94
C ARG A 212 -3.04 -8.37 -7.18
N HIS A 213 -2.73 -7.11 -6.91
CA HIS A 213 -3.56 -6.12 -6.23
C HIS A 213 -3.13 -4.70 -6.62
N VAL A 214 -3.94 -3.70 -6.28
CA VAL A 214 -3.49 -2.31 -6.08
C VAL A 214 -3.45 -1.99 -4.59
N ASP A 215 -2.65 -0.98 -4.22
CA ASP A 215 -2.46 -0.60 -2.82
C ASP A 215 -3.57 0.29 -2.27
N GLU A 216 -4.30 0.96 -3.17
CA GLU A 216 -5.39 1.85 -2.84
C GLU A 216 -6.59 1.68 -3.77
N HIS A 217 -7.78 1.73 -3.17
CA HIS A 217 -9.05 1.71 -3.88
C HIS A 217 -9.86 2.95 -3.54
N HIS A 218 -10.83 3.28 -4.38
CA HIS A 218 -11.82 4.30 -4.05
C HIS A 218 -12.54 3.94 -2.73
N GLU A 219 -12.89 4.94 -1.93
CA GLU A 219 -13.52 4.82 -0.62
C GLU A 219 -14.78 3.96 -0.66
N GLU A 220 -15.70 4.28 -1.58
CA GLU A 220 -16.88 3.46 -1.87
C GLU A 220 -16.52 1.99 -2.10
N LEU A 221 -15.38 1.70 -2.73
CA LEU A 221 -14.95 0.34 -3.07
C LEU A 221 -14.34 -0.46 -1.89
N LYS A 222 -14.22 0.14 -0.70
CA LYS A 222 -13.68 -0.51 0.50
C LYS A 222 -14.76 -1.04 1.46
N GLY A 223 -16.03 -0.99 1.07
CA GLY A 223 -17.15 -1.41 1.92
C GLY A 223 -17.42 -0.42 3.06
N ARG A 224 -17.97 -0.91 4.19
CA ARG A 224 -18.43 -0.06 5.31
C ARG A 224 -17.33 0.81 5.92
N ASP A 225 -16.08 0.38 5.78
CA ASP A 225 -14.93 1.01 6.41
C ASP A 225 -14.26 2.08 5.54
N GLY A 226 -14.66 2.19 4.26
CA GLY A 226 -13.98 3.02 3.27
C GLY A 226 -13.95 4.51 3.59
N TRP A 227 -15.00 5.00 4.26
CA TRP A 227 -15.14 6.39 4.69
C TRP A 227 -14.69 6.64 6.14
N MET A 228 -14.26 5.61 6.86
CA MET A 228 -13.84 5.76 8.27
C MET A 228 -12.43 6.32 8.42
N GLN A 229 -11.60 6.23 7.36
CA GLN A 229 -10.25 6.75 7.39
C GLN A 229 -10.24 8.19 6.87
N PRO A 230 -9.50 9.12 7.50
CA PRO A 230 -9.45 10.50 7.02
C PRO A 230 -8.39 10.70 5.93
N THR A 231 -7.77 9.62 5.45
CA THR A 231 -6.59 9.65 4.56
C THR A 231 -6.63 8.50 3.58
N ARG A 232 -6.10 8.71 2.38
CA ARG A 232 -5.84 7.68 1.36
C ARG A 232 -4.34 7.53 1.08
N ARG A 233 -3.92 6.37 0.61
CA ARG A 233 -2.58 6.12 0.09
C ARG A 233 -2.47 6.73 -1.31
N SER A 234 -1.42 7.49 -1.54
CA SER A 234 -1.23 8.24 -2.80
C SER A 234 -0.02 7.72 -3.55
N ILE A 235 1.11 7.53 -2.87
CA ILE A 235 2.34 6.95 -3.44
C ILE A 235 2.80 5.80 -2.55
N SER A 236 2.99 4.63 -3.14
CA SER A 236 3.61 3.47 -2.49
C SER A 236 5.11 3.51 -2.67
N TRP A 237 5.84 3.00 -1.68
CA TRP A 237 7.29 2.88 -1.76
C TRP A 237 7.80 1.63 -1.05
N LEU A 238 8.87 1.04 -1.58
CA LEU A 238 9.61 -0.01 -0.91
C LEU A 238 11.11 0.24 -1.06
N ILE A 239 11.88 -0.10 -0.01
CA ILE A 239 13.34 -0.24 -0.09
C ILE A 239 13.69 -1.67 0.30
N TYR A 240 14.30 -2.39 -0.62
CA TYR A 240 14.68 -3.79 -0.37
C TYR A 240 15.86 -3.88 0.59
N LEU A 241 15.81 -4.88 1.46
CA LEU A 241 16.82 -5.14 2.49
C LEU A 241 17.47 -6.51 2.28
N ASN A 242 17.42 -7.08 1.08
CA ASN A 242 17.96 -8.40 0.83
C ASN A 242 19.49 -8.39 0.74
N GLU A 243 20.08 -9.57 0.89
CA GLU A 243 21.52 -9.74 0.78
C GLU A 243 22.01 -9.38 -0.65
N PRO A 244 23.25 -8.89 -0.79
CA PRO A 244 23.83 -8.52 -2.10
C PRO A 244 23.91 -9.68 -3.10
N ASP A 245 23.88 -10.93 -2.62
CA ASP A 245 23.94 -12.14 -3.43
C ASP A 245 22.56 -12.63 -3.92
N TRP A 246 21.50 -11.85 -3.70
CA TRP A 246 20.15 -12.18 -4.18
C TRP A 246 20.14 -12.31 -5.71
N ASN A 247 19.62 -13.43 -6.20
CA ASN A 247 19.48 -13.66 -7.63
C ASN A 247 18.04 -14.08 -7.92
N SER A 248 17.24 -13.22 -8.54
CA SER A 248 15.81 -13.49 -8.75
C SER A 248 15.53 -14.70 -9.64
N CYS A 249 16.38 -15.00 -10.63
CA CYS A 249 16.21 -16.21 -11.45
C CYS A 249 16.29 -17.48 -10.60
N ARG A 250 17.13 -17.45 -9.57
CA ARG A 250 17.33 -18.54 -8.60
C ARG A 250 16.27 -18.46 -7.49
N ASP A 251 16.17 -17.31 -6.83
CA ASP A 251 15.56 -17.08 -5.52
C ASP A 251 14.15 -16.49 -5.59
N GLY A 252 13.66 -16.12 -6.78
CA GLY A 252 12.33 -15.54 -6.99
C GLY A 252 12.12 -14.20 -6.27
N GLY A 253 10.91 -13.97 -5.79
CA GLY A 253 10.58 -12.81 -4.95
C GLY A 253 10.49 -11.46 -5.69
N GLN A 254 10.45 -11.45 -7.02
CA GLN A 254 10.31 -10.22 -7.80
C GLN A 254 8.99 -9.51 -7.51
N LEU A 255 9.00 -8.18 -7.55
CA LEU A 255 7.77 -7.39 -7.62
C LEU A 255 7.39 -7.28 -9.09
N ARG A 256 6.32 -7.97 -9.49
CA ARG A 256 5.77 -7.90 -10.84
C ARG A 256 4.72 -6.81 -10.93
N CYS A 257 4.90 -5.88 -11.86
CA CYS A 257 4.00 -4.78 -12.14
C CYS A 257 3.30 -5.00 -13.48
N PHE A 258 2.04 -4.56 -13.57
CA PHE A 258 1.21 -4.64 -14.78
C PHE A 258 1.01 -3.22 -15.33
N GLU A 259 2.02 -2.73 -16.03
CA GLU A 259 2.06 -1.35 -16.53
C GLU A 259 1.16 -1.18 -17.76
N ARG A 260 0.61 0.02 -17.96
CA ARG A 260 -0.08 0.35 -19.22
C ARG A 260 0.97 0.58 -20.31
N THR A 261 0.76 -0.03 -21.47
CA THR A 261 1.66 0.12 -22.64
C THR A 261 1.65 1.53 -23.23
N ARG A 262 0.56 2.28 -22.99
CA ARG A 262 0.36 3.62 -23.53
C ARG A 262 0.34 4.64 -22.41
N ARG A 263 0.98 5.78 -22.67
CA ARG A 263 1.01 6.91 -21.74
C ARG A 263 -0.41 7.40 -21.43
N PRO A 264 -0.67 7.80 -20.18
CA PRO A 264 -1.95 8.36 -19.80
C PRO A 264 -2.14 9.75 -20.40
N PHE A 265 -3.36 10.00 -20.86
CA PHE A 265 -3.84 11.31 -21.27
C PHE A 265 -4.49 12.01 -20.07
N GLY A 266 -3.65 12.56 -19.18
CA GLY A 266 -4.08 13.27 -17.97
C GLY A 266 -3.48 12.71 -16.70
N ARG A 267 -3.89 13.27 -15.56
CA ARG A 267 -3.39 12.89 -14.22
C ARG A 267 -3.87 11.49 -13.84
N ILE A 268 -3.01 10.64 -13.31
CA ILE A 268 -3.42 9.30 -12.84
C ILE A 268 -3.68 9.28 -11.33
N GLY A 269 -4.29 8.19 -10.89
CA GLY A 269 -4.47 7.84 -9.48
C GLY A 269 -5.56 8.62 -8.79
N ALA A 270 -5.42 9.94 -8.69
CA ALA A 270 -6.38 10.84 -8.06
C ALA A 270 -6.46 12.18 -8.80
N THR A 271 -7.67 12.73 -8.93
CA THR A 271 -7.85 14.11 -9.40
C THR A 271 -7.39 15.13 -8.35
N THR A 272 -7.28 16.41 -8.72
CA THR A 272 -7.04 17.50 -7.75
C THR A 272 -8.19 17.64 -6.74
N GLY A 273 -9.40 17.21 -7.10
CA GLY A 273 -10.56 17.16 -6.21
C GLY A 273 -10.57 15.94 -5.27
N GLY A 274 -9.63 15.01 -5.39
CA GLY A 274 -9.52 13.82 -4.55
C GLY A 274 -10.27 12.59 -5.06
N ASP A 275 -11.03 12.71 -6.16
CA ASP A 275 -11.73 11.58 -6.78
C ASP A 275 -10.70 10.56 -7.28
N LEU A 276 -10.85 9.30 -6.85
CA LEU A 276 -9.91 8.23 -7.20
C LEU A 276 -10.23 7.59 -8.55
N GLN A 277 -9.16 7.24 -9.26
CA GLN A 277 -9.21 6.50 -10.50
C GLN A 277 -9.72 5.07 -10.23
N ILE A 278 -10.61 4.58 -11.07
CA ILE A 278 -11.16 3.21 -10.99
C ILE A 278 -10.92 2.40 -12.27
N GLY A 279 -10.54 3.07 -13.36
CA GLY A 279 -10.42 2.44 -14.66
C GLY A 279 -9.68 3.28 -15.68
N TRP A 280 -9.73 2.77 -16.90
CA TRP A 280 -9.13 3.34 -18.10
C TRP A 280 -10.13 3.31 -19.25
N LEU A 281 -10.08 4.28 -20.15
CA LEU A 281 -10.55 4.11 -21.53
C LEU A 281 -9.33 3.94 -22.41
N THR A 282 -9.20 2.77 -23.04
CA THR A 282 -8.19 2.55 -24.08
C THR A 282 -8.45 3.53 -25.22
N ALA A 283 -7.58 4.51 -25.50
CA ALA A 283 -7.78 5.40 -26.65
C ALA A 283 -7.07 4.89 -27.90
N SER A 284 -7.71 5.07 -29.05
CA SER A 284 -7.07 5.03 -30.35
C SER A 284 -6.42 6.38 -30.62
N ALA A 285 -5.11 6.39 -30.88
CA ALA A 285 -4.21 7.53 -31.17
C ALA A 285 -3.66 8.37 -29.98
N ASP A 286 -4.47 8.82 -29.02
CA ASP A 286 -4.03 9.89 -28.07
C ASP A 286 -3.49 9.43 -26.70
N GLY A 287 -3.50 8.12 -26.39
CA GLY A 287 -3.04 7.57 -25.11
C GLY A 287 -4.12 6.81 -24.34
N GLU A 288 -3.93 6.56 -23.05
CA GLU A 288 -4.92 5.93 -22.17
C GLU A 288 -5.64 6.99 -21.35
N ILE A 289 -6.98 7.00 -21.30
CA ILE A 289 -7.71 8.05 -20.56
C ILE A 289 -8.08 7.52 -19.17
N PRO A 290 -7.60 8.13 -18.07
CA PRO A 290 -8.02 7.76 -16.72
C PRO A 290 -9.53 7.98 -16.51
N VAL A 291 -10.19 7.02 -15.87
CA VAL A 291 -11.59 7.12 -15.45
C VAL A 291 -11.66 7.18 -13.93
N TYR A 292 -12.34 8.19 -13.40
CA TYR A 292 -12.53 8.42 -11.97
C TYR A 292 -13.97 8.16 -11.55
N LEU A 293 -14.16 7.99 -10.25
CA LEU A 293 -15.47 7.84 -9.63
C LEU A 293 -15.78 9.11 -8.81
N ASP A 294 -16.88 9.80 -9.16
CA ASP A 294 -17.43 10.90 -8.37
C ASP A 294 -18.44 10.33 -7.37
N ALA A 295 -18.17 10.50 -6.07
CA ALA A 295 -19.09 10.17 -4.99
C ALA A 295 -19.54 11.40 -4.18
N LYS A 296 -18.96 12.58 -4.43
CA LYS A 296 -19.22 13.79 -3.63
C LYS A 296 -20.51 14.49 -4.02
N ASN A 297 -20.78 14.56 -5.33
CA ASN A 297 -21.91 15.33 -5.86
C ASN A 297 -23.25 14.57 -5.82
N HIS A 298 -23.29 13.41 -5.16
CA HIS A 298 -24.37 12.46 -5.34
C HIS A 298 -24.95 11.89 -4.03
N ASP A 299 -24.54 12.36 -2.86
CA ASP A 299 -24.82 11.74 -1.55
C ASP A 299 -24.16 10.37 -1.45
N HIS A 300 -23.38 10.13 -0.39
CA HIS A 300 -22.59 8.91 -0.20
C HIS A 300 -23.38 7.64 -0.54
N GLY A 301 -22.82 6.84 -1.43
CA GLY A 301 -23.48 5.66 -1.97
C GLY A 301 -24.26 5.85 -3.26
N GLU A 302 -24.38 7.04 -3.84
CA GLU A 302 -24.64 7.23 -5.29
C GLU A 302 -23.37 7.78 -5.95
N CYS A 303 -22.98 7.23 -7.09
CA CYS A 303 -21.73 7.54 -7.75
C CYS A 303 -21.92 7.74 -9.25
N ALA A 304 -20.99 8.42 -9.90
CA ALA A 304 -20.94 8.49 -11.36
C ALA A 304 -19.49 8.37 -11.86
N MET A 305 -19.29 7.67 -12.98
CA MET A 305 -17.97 7.55 -13.59
C MET A 305 -17.77 8.66 -14.62
N TYR A 306 -16.58 9.23 -14.64
CA TYR A 306 -16.22 10.29 -15.59
C TYR A 306 -14.75 10.27 -15.96
N PHE A 307 -14.40 10.95 -17.04
CA PHE A 307 -13.01 11.31 -17.35
C PHE A 307 -12.88 12.83 -17.50
N LEU A 308 -11.64 13.33 -17.48
CA LEU A 308 -11.34 14.75 -17.64
C LEU A 308 -10.92 15.05 -19.09
N GLU A 309 -11.51 16.08 -19.68
CA GLU A 309 -11.04 16.65 -20.96
C GLU A 309 -9.78 17.51 -20.75
N ARG A 310 -9.14 17.95 -21.85
CA ARG A 310 -7.93 18.80 -21.84
C ARG A 310 -8.04 20.04 -20.94
N HIS A 311 -9.24 20.62 -20.86
CA HIS A 311 -9.49 21.83 -20.07
C HIS A 311 -9.92 21.54 -18.63
N GLY A 312 -9.91 20.27 -18.20
CA GLY A 312 -10.30 19.84 -16.86
C GLY A 312 -11.82 19.66 -16.67
N SER A 313 -12.61 19.80 -17.72
CA SER A 313 -14.06 19.55 -17.68
C SER A 313 -14.34 18.05 -17.50
N ARG A 314 -15.29 17.73 -16.61
CA ARG A 314 -15.73 16.35 -16.38
C ARG A 314 -16.70 15.89 -17.47
N VAL A 315 -16.44 14.73 -18.05
CA VAL A 315 -17.35 14.05 -18.99
C VAL A 315 -17.82 12.75 -18.37
N TYR A 316 -19.08 12.74 -17.94
CA TYR A 316 -19.69 11.56 -17.32
C TYR A 316 -20.02 10.50 -18.37
N ILE A 317 -19.56 9.27 -18.12
CA ILE A 317 -19.78 8.11 -18.98
C ILE A 317 -20.90 7.20 -18.48
N THR A 318 -21.39 7.45 -17.25
CA THR A 318 -22.55 6.79 -16.65
C THR A 318 -23.59 7.83 -16.20
N LYS A 319 -24.83 7.40 -15.96
CA LYS A 319 -25.73 8.13 -15.03
C LYS A 319 -25.22 7.93 -13.59
N SER A 320 -25.76 8.67 -12.63
CA SER A 320 -25.62 8.33 -11.22
C SER A 320 -26.16 6.92 -10.97
N PHE A 321 -25.46 6.15 -10.16
CA PHE A 321 -25.83 4.80 -9.76
C PHE A 321 -25.44 4.57 -8.32
N ARG A 322 -26.25 3.81 -7.56
CA ARG A 322 -25.86 3.41 -6.21
C ARG A 322 -24.58 2.59 -6.21
N ASN A 323 -23.76 2.68 -5.16
CA ASN A 323 -22.59 1.83 -4.93
C ASN A 323 -22.98 0.34 -4.99
N ASN A 324 -23.00 -0.17 -6.21
CA ASN A 324 -23.69 -1.40 -6.49
C ASN A 324 -22.68 -2.54 -6.37
N PRO A 325 -23.07 -3.72 -5.83
CA PRO A 325 -22.29 -4.95 -5.90
C PRO A 325 -21.67 -5.21 -7.28
N ILE A 326 -22.25 -4.66 -8.36
CA ILE A 326 -21.72 -4.68 -9.72
C ILE A 326 -20.25 -4.27 -9.85
N LEU A 327 -19.71 -3.40 -8.96
CA LEU A 327 -18.29 -3.03 -8.96
C LEU A 327 -17.40 -4.04 -8.21
N TYR A 328 -18.00 -4.98 -7.46
CA TYR A 328 -17.35 -5.91 -6.52
C TYR A 328 -17.52 -7.37 -6.91
N VAL A 329 -18.36 -7.67 -7.90
CA VAL A 329 -18.61 -9.04 -8.35
C VAL A 329 -17.66 -9.46 -9.47
N GLU A 330 -17.46 -10.77 -9.57
CA GLU A 330 -16.79 -11.35 -10.71
C GLU A 330 -17.46 -10.93 -12.03
N GLY A 331 -16.65 -10.60 -13.04
CA GLY A 331 -17.18 -10.12 -14.31
C GLY A 331 -17.79 -8.72 -14.23
N SER A 332 -17.55 -7.99 -13.13
CA SER A 332 -17.98 -6.59 -12.93
C SER A 332 -17.73 -5.73 -14.15
N GLU A 333 -16.56 -5.84 -14.79
CA GLU A 333 -16.24 -5.02 -15.96
C GLU A 333 -17.28 -5.21 -17.08
N GLN A 334 -17.66 -6.44 -17.39
CA GLN A 334 -18.67 -6.71 -18.43
C GLN A 334 -20.05 -6.20 -18.02
N LEU A 335 -20.38 -6.29 -16.72
CA LEU A 335 -21.63 -5.74 -16.20
C LEU A 335 -21.65 -4.21 -16.23
N VAL A 336 -20.56 -3.55 -15.83
CA VAL A 336 -20.37 -2.09 -15.91
C VAL A 336 -20.53 -1.62 -17.35
N LYS A 337 -19.86 -2.29 -18.29
CA LYS A 337 -19.96 -1.99 -19.73
C LYS A 337 -21.38 -2.10 -20.27
N LYS A 338 -22.13 -3.12 -19.84
CA LYS A 338 -23.48 -3.39 -20.36
C LYS A 338 -24.56 -2.57 -19.67
N VAL A 339 -24.41 -2.29 -18.38
CA VAL A 339 -25.48 -1.74 -17.53
C VAL A 339 -25.28 -0.26 -17.22
N LEU A 340 -24.05 0.17 -16.96
CA LEU A 340 -23.77 1.53 -16.48
C LEU A 340 -23.35 2.48 -17.62
N ILE A 341 -22.53 2.00 -18.55
CA ILE A 341 -21.99 2.81 -19.65
C ILE A 341 -22.97 2.80 -20.82
N LYS A 342 -23.51 3.97 -21.17
CA LYS A 342 -24.52 4.09 -22.23
C LYS A 342 -23.94 4.03 -23.64
N SER A 343 -22.74 4.57 -23.83
CA SER A 343 -22.12 4.66 -25.16
C SER A 343 -21.44 3.32 -25.50
N PRO A 344 -21.85 2.63 -26.58
CA PRO A 344 -21.21 1.38 -26.98
C PRO A 344 -19.72 1.52 -27.27
N ASP A 345 -19.30 2.66 -27.84
CA ASP A 345 -17.88 2.96 -28.09
C ASP A 345 -17.10 3.00 -26.77
N ILE A 346 -17.56 3.81 -25.82
CA ILE A 346 -16.92 3.95 -24.50
C ILE A 346 -16.92 2.62 -23.76
N ALA A 347 -18.04 1.89 -23.79
CA ALA A 347 -18.16 0.58 -23.16
C ALA A 347 -17.14 -0.42 -23.73
N SER A 348 -16.91 -0.42 -25.04
CA SER A 348 -15.92 -1.31 -25.67
C SER A 348 -14.48 -1.01 -25.23
N ARG A 349 -14.20 0.24 -24.89
CA ARG A 349 -12.87 0.76 -24.53
C ARG A 349 -12.60 0.79 -23.03
N PHE A 350 -13.64 0.75 -22.20
CA PHE A 350 -13.50 0.79 -20.75
C PHE A 350 -12.80 -0.45 -20.19
N ARG A 351 -11.95 -0.25 -19.18
CA ARG A 351 -11.27 -1.31 -18.43
C ARG A 351 -11.20 -0.92 -16.96
N LEU A 352 -11.41 -1.85 -16.04
CA LEU A 352 -11.13 -1.61 -14.62
C LEU A 352 -9.62 -1.75 -14.36
N ILE A 353 -9.06 -0.92 -13.47
CA ILE A 353 -7.66 -1.08 -13.03
C ILE A 353 -7.48 -2.46 -12.40
N GLU A 354 -8.38 -2.77 -11.47
CA GLU A 354 -8.47 -4.08 -10.84
C GLU A 354 -9.94 -4.54 -10.80
N PRO A 355 -10.38 -5.42 -11.71
CA PRO A 355 -11.62 -6.13 -11.56
C PRO A 355 -11.53 -7.04 -10.33
N PRO A 356 -12.59 -7.12 -9.51
CA PRO A 356 -12.66 -7.96 -8.32
C PRO A 356 -12.35 -9.41 -8.65
N LYS A 357 -11.47 -10.00 -7.85
CA LYS A 357 -11.16 -11.43 -7.95
C LYS A 357 -12.28 -12.24 -7.29
N SER A 358 -12.80 -13.23 -8.02
CA SER A 358 -13.78 -14.16 -7.49
C SER A 358 -13.14 -15.23 -6.63
N LYS A 359 -13.68 -15.45 -5.42
CA LYS A 359 -13.39 -16.66 -4.64
C LYS A 359 -13.86 -17.93 -5.37
N LEU A 360 -14.85 -17.81 -6.26
CA LEU A 360 -15.33 -18.92 -7.07
C LEU A 360 -14.29 -19.35 -8.11
N ASN A 361 -13.53 -18.40 -8.71
CA ASN A 361 -12.44 -18.73 -9.62
C ASN A 361 -11.30 -19.48 -8.92
N ASP A 362 -10.96 -19.08 -7.70
CA ASP A 362 -9.97 -19.80 -6.89
C ASP A 362 -10.46 -21.24 -6.57
N PHE A 363 -11.77 -21.43 -6.38
CA PHE A 363 -12.38 -22.74 -6.13
C PHE A 363 -12.46 -23.62 -7.40
N ILE A 364 -12.87 -23.04 -8.54
CA ILE A 364 -13.00 -23.73 -9.83
C ILE A 364 -11.63 -24.16 -10.37
N ARG A 365 -10.57 -23.39 -10.12
CA ARG A 365 -9.19 -23.76 -10.51
C ARG A 365 -8.64 -24.99 -9.77
N GLY A 366 -9.30 -25.48 -8.73
CA GLY A 366 -8.97 -26.78 -8.12
C GLY A 366 -7.50 -26.95 -7.70
N ASN A 367 -6.83 -27.97 -8.26
CA ASN A 367 -5.40 -28.29 -7.99
C ASN A 367 -4.41 -27.31 -8.66
N ASP A 368 -4.85 -26.44 -9.56
CA ASP A 368 -4.03 -25.39 -10.20
C ASP A 368 -4.11 -24.08 -9.38
N ALA A 369 -3.89 -24.20 -8.07
CA ALA A 369 -3.84 -23.02 -7.21
C ALA A 369 -2.70 -22.10 -7.65
N TYR A 370 -2.94 -20.79 -7.65
CA TYR A 370 -1.88 -19.82 -7.91
C TYR A 370 -0.79 -19.94 -6.82
N LEU A 371 0.43 -20.31 -7.23
CA LEU A 371 1.59 -20.53 -6.33
C LEU A 371 2.63 -19.41 -6.44
N GLY A 372 2.23 -18.19 -6.79
CA GLY A 372 3.18 -17.08 -6.95
C GLY A 372 4.09 -17.20 -8.17
N GLN A 373 3.67 -17.94 -9.21
CA GLN A 373 4.42 -18.08 -10.47
C GLN A 373 4.28 -16.84 -11.38
N GLY A 374 3.45 -15.89 -10.98
CA GLY A 374 3.11 -14.69 -11.72
C GLY A 374 1.87 -14.85 -12.57
N GLU A 375 0.92 -13.93 -12.45
CA GLU A 375 -0.23 -13.83 -13.34
C GLU A 375 0.26 -13.31 -14.71
N PRO A 376 -0.29 -13.82 -15.83
CA PRO A 376 -0.03 -13.22 -17.13
C PRO A 376 -0.72 -11.84 -17.22
N SER A 377 -0.25 -11.03 -18.16
CA SER A 377 -0.97 -9.82 -18.58
C SER A 377 -2.40 -10.18 -18.99
N ARG A 378 -3.40 -9.41 -18.52
CA ARG A 378 -4.81 -9.68 -18.86
C ARG A 378 -5.10 -9.36 -20.32
N ASN A 379 -4.37 -8.40 -20.87
CA ASN A 379 -4.42 -8.03 -22.26
C ASN A 379 -3.03 -7.58 -22.71
N ILE A 380 -2.32 -8.45 -23.43
CA ILE A 380 -0.95 -8.21 -23.90
C ILE A 380 -0.81 -6.99 -24.82
N ILE A 381 -1.93 -6.46 -25.35
CA ILE A 381 -1.93 -5.24 -26.18
C ILE A 381 -1.96 -4.00 -25.29
N GLU A 382 -2.54 -4.08 -24.10
CA GLU A 382 -2.79 -2.94 -23.23
C GLU A 382 -1.89 -2.92 -21.97
N GLU A 383 -1.47 -4.08 -21.48
CA GLU A 383 -0.63 -4.26 -20.30
C GLU A 383 0.70 -4.92 -20.66
N GLU A 384 1.81 -4.33 -20.19
CA GLU A 384 3.14 -4.92 -20.19
C GLU A 384 3.56 -5.34 -18.78
N LEU A 385 4.40 -6.37 -18.69
CA LEU A 385 4.90 -6.88 -17.41
C LEU A 385 6.29 -6.31 -17.15
N GLU A 386 6.47 -5.71 -15.98
CA GLU A 386 7.77 -5.26 -15.48
C GLU A 386 8.08 -6.01 -14.18
N ASP A 387 9.17 -6.78 -14.16
CA ASP A 387 9.62 -7.51 -12.97
C ASP A 387 10.80 -6.77 -12.32
N VAL A 388 10.60 -6.27 -11.10
CA VAL A 388 11.66 -5.62 -10.33
C VAL A 388 12.30 -6.59 -9.36
N ASP A 389 13.60 -6.81 -9.55
CA ASP A 389 14.42 -7.63 -8.66
C ASP A 389 14.53 -7.00 -7.27
N PRO A 390 14.38 -7.78 -6.18
CA PRO A 390 14.35 -7.22 -4.84
C PRO A 390 15.78 -7.02 -4.30
N LEU A 391 16.66 -6.38 -5.06
CA LEU A 391 18.06 -6.16 -4.68
C LEU A 391 18.18 -5.13 -3.56
N GLY A 392 18.96 -5.44 -2.51
CA GLY A 392 19.18 -4.57 -1.37
C GLY A 392 19.53 -3.13 -1.77
N GLY A 393 18.90 -2.15 -1.13
CA GLY A 393 19.15 -0.72 -1.38
C GLY A 393 18.37 -0.12 -2.52
N THR A 394 17.68 -0.93 -3.32
CA THR A 394 16.84 -0.44 -4.40
C THR A 394 15.55 0.15 -3.82
N LEU A 395 15.30 1.42 -4.13
CA LEU A 395 14.03 2.09 -3.86
C LEU A 395 13.11 1.89 -5.06
N VAL A 396 11.86 1.51 -4.81
CA VAL A 396 10.79 1.54 -5.80
C VAL A 396 9.69 2.50 -5.34
N LEU A 397 9.10 3.19 -6.30
CA LEU A 397 8.04 4.19 -6.10
C LEU A 397 6.98 4.03 -7.19
N PHE A 398 5.70 4.07 -6.82
CA PHE A 398 4.59 4.04 -7.78
C PHE A 398 3.32 4.66 -7.18
N ASP A 399 2.38 5.06 -8.03
CA ASP A 399 1.08 5.57 -7.59
C ASP A 399 0.22 4.42 -7.05
N SER A 400 -0.32 4.58 -5.83
CA SER A 400 -0.95 3.49 -5.07
C SER A 400 -2.25 2.98 -5.70
N VAL A 401 -2.88 3.77 -6.58
CA VAL A 401 -4.17 3.46 -7.19
C VAL A 401 -4.00 2.85 -8.57
N SER A 402 -3.08 3.40 -9.37
CA SER A 402 -3.05 3.15 -10.81
C SER A 402 -2.21 1.96 -11.26
N LEU A 403 -1.31 1.44 -10.40
CA LEU A 403 -0.40 0.34 -10.76
C LEU A 403 -0.75 -0.98 -10.06
N PRO A 404 -1.44 -1.92 -10.74
CA PRO A 404 -1.58 -3.29 -10.25
C PRO A 404 -0.22 -3.97 -10.19
N HIS A 405 0.02 -4.73 -9.13
CA HIS A 405 1.27 -5.42 -8.91
C HIS A 405 1.11 -6.65 -8.01
N GLU A 406 2.08 -7.54 -8.03
CA GLU A 406 2.14 -8.75 -7.21
C GLU A 406 3.58 -9.06 -6.78
N VAL A 407 3.73 -9.84 -5.72
CA VAL A 407 5.05 -10.34 -5.30
C VAL A 407 5.12 -11.81 -5.68
N LEU A 408 6.06 -12.17 -6.55
CA LEU A 408 6.29 -13.56 -6.95
C LEU A 408 6.82 -14.38 -5.77
N ALA A 409 6.61 -15.70 -5.81
CA ALA A 409 7.04 -16.59 -4.75
C ALA A 409 8.57 -16.53 -4.54
N THR A 410 8.99 -16.45 -3.29
CA THR A 410 10.39 -16.69 -2.92
C THR A 410 10.75 -18.16 -3.12
N ARG A 411 12.00 -18.44 -3.48
CA ARG A 411 12.52 -19.78 -3.81
C ARG A 411 13.81 -20.06 -3.04
N ASN A 412 14.29 -21.30 -3.12
CA ASN A 412 15.51 -21.79 -2.44
C ASN A 412 15.59 -21.51 -0.94
N ASN A 413 14.43 -21.53 -0.27
CA ASN A 413 14.38 -21.28 1.17
C ASN A 413 14.95 -19.92 1.60
N ARG A 414 14.90 -18.92 0.71
CA ARG A 414 15.33 -17.54 0.98
C ARG A 414 14.17 -16.73 1.56
N GLU A 415 14.51 -15.78 2.43
CA GLU A 415 13.58 -14.80 2.98
C GLU A 415 13.78 -13.45 2.31
N ARG A 416 12.68 -12.84 1.89
CA ARG A 416 12.70 -11.51 1.25
C ARG A 416 12.29 -10.44 2.24
N TRP A 417 13.11 -9.41 2.38
CA TRP A 417 12.97 -8.31 3.33
C TRP A 417 12.85 -6.96 2.63
N ALA A 418 12.00 -6.09 3.18
CA ALA A 418 11.87 -4.71 2.73
C ALA A 418 11.45 -3.78 3.88
N CYS A 419 11.88 -2.52 3.81
CA CYS A 419 11.09 -1.42 4.33
C CYS A 419 9.98 -1.13 3.32
N SER A 420 8.74 -1.01 3.75
CA SER A 420 7.63 -0.66 2.87
C SER A 420 6.72 0.36 3.52
N GLY A 421 6.14 1.24 2.71
CA GLY A 421 5.24 2.24 3.21
C GLY A 421 4.42 2.93 2.13
N TRP A 422 3.56 3.81 2.61
CA TRP A 422 2.68 4.61 1.78
C TRP A 422 2.73 6.06 2.25
N TYR A 423 2.87 6.98 1.29
CA TYR A 423 2.64 8.39 1.54
C TYR A 423 1.16 8.68 1.37
N HIS A 424 0.59 9.35 2.36
CA HIS A 424 -0.83 9.63 2.40
C HIS A 424 -1.16 11.06 1.97
N GLU A 425 -2.31 11.20 1.34
CA GLU A 425 -3.03 12.46 1.18
C GLU A 425 -4.34 12.38 1.97
N ASP A 426 -4.93 13.54 2.25
CA ASP A 426 -6.23 13.59 2.89
C ASP A 426 -7.28 12.98 1.98
N GLN A 427 -8.15 12.18 2.58
CA GLN A 427 -9.26 11.57 1.88
C GLN A 427 -10.21 12.65 1.37
N GLN A 428 -10.96 12.30 0.34
CA GLN A 428 -11.97 13.20 -0.22
C GLN A 428 -13.02 13.53 0.86
N GLU A 429 -13.44 14.81 0.96
CA GLU A 429 -14.43 15.23 1.96
C GLU A 429 -15.77 14.51 1.79
N ILE A 430 -16.43 14.22 2.91
CA ILE A 430 -17.79 13.70 2.95
C ILE A 430 -18.73 14.87 2.63
N GLY A 431 -19.49 14.76 1.55
CA GLY A 431 -20.56 15.71 1.24
C GLY A 431 -21.67 15.56 2.27
N PHE A 432 -21.66 16.38 3.32
CA PHE A 432 -22.83 16.52 4.19
C PHE A 432 -23.82 17.45 3.47
N THR A 433 -24.83 16.86 2.85
CA THR A 433 -26.05 17.59 2.44
C THR A 433 -26.97 17.83 3.62
#